data_AF-A0A1H0WB77-F1
#
_entry.id   AF-A0A1H0WB77-F1
#
_cell.length_a   1.000
_cell.length_b   1.000
_cell.length_c   1.000
_cell.angle_alpha   90.00
_cell.angle_beta   90.00
_cell.angle_gamma   90.00
#
_symmetry.space_group_name_H-M   'P 1'
#
loop_
_entity.id
_entity.type
_entity.pdbx_description
1 polymer ?
#
loop_
_entity_poly.entity_id
_entity_poly.type
_entity_poly.pdbx_seq_one_letter_code
_entity_poly.pdbx_strand_id
1 'polypeptide(L)' 'MRAEEGVSLVNDQTFLRVDGELARLIAAYDWTLTPLGPIDAWPQSLKSTISLILHSPVRYGANSAS' A
#
# COMPACT_ATOMS: atom_id res chain seq x y z
N MET A 1 -32.45 17.78 12.47
CA MET A 1 -31.65 16.79 13.20
C MET A 1 -31.68 15.50 12.39
N ARG A 2 -30.67 15.26 11.55
CA ARG A 2 -30.51 14.01 10.78
C ARG A 2 -29.09 13.54 11.06
N ALA A 3 -29.03 12.31 11.56
CA ALA A 3 -27.85 11.67 12.10
C ALA A 3 -26.75 11.54 11.04
N GLU A 4 -25.59 12.09 11.35
CA GLU A 4 -24.25 11.50 11.30
C GLU A 4 -24.23 9.97 11.02
N GLU A 5 -24.54 9.52 9.80
CA GLU A 5 -24.31 8.13 9.40
C GLU A 5 -22.81 7.92 9.12
N GLY A 6 -22.22 7.01 9.90
CA GLY A 6 -20.80 6.76 10.02
C GLY A 6 -20.04 6.73 8.69
N VAL A 7 -19.04 7.61 8.59
CA VAL A 7 -17.92 7.42 7.68
C VAL A 7 -17.28 6.08 8.05
N SER A 8 -17.62 5.04 7.30
CA SER A 8 -16.84 3.81 7.28
C SER A 8 -15.43 4.25 6.92
N LEU A 9 -14.51 4.13 7.87
CA LEU A 9 -13.07 4.25 7.65
C LEU A 9 -12.71 3.13 6.66
N VAL A 10 -12.92 3.39 5.37
CA VAL A 10 -12.45 2.53 4.31
C VAL A 10 -10.95 2.51 4.52
N ASN A 11 -10.45 1.41 5.09
CA ASN A 11 -9.04 1.21 5.35
C ASN A 11 -8.31 1.48 4.03
N ASP A 12 -7.64 2.64 3.95
CA ASP A 12 -7.15 3.25 2.70
C ASP A 12 -5.85 2.58 2.22
N GLN A 13 -5.75 1.28 2.56
CA GLN A 13 -4.66 0.36 2.31
C GLN A 13 -4.97 -0.55 1.12
N THR A 14 -6.03 -0.24 0.37
CA THR A 14 -6.44 -1.02 -0.82
C THR A 14 -5.33 -1.05 -1.88
N PHE A 15 -4.50 0.00 -1.95
CA PHE A 15 -3.33 0.06 -2.84
C PHE A 15 -2.20 -0.91 -2.45
N LEU A 16 -2.18 -1.39 -1.20
CA LEU A 16 -1.25 -2.43 -0.72
C LEU A 16 -1.83 -3.84 -0.83
N ARG A 17 -3.06 -4.00 -1.35
CA ARG A 17 -3.72 -5.30 -1.54
C ARG A 17 -3.19 -6.06 -2.77
N VAL A 18 -1.90 -5.92 -3.04
CA VAL A 18 -1.16 -6.64 -4.09
C VAL A 18 -0.42 -7.78 -3.40
N ASP A 19 -0.56 -9.00 -3.91
CA ASP A 19 0.19 -10.16 -3.43
C ASP A 19 1.68 -10.01 -3.78
N GLY A 20 2.42 -9.36 -2.87
CA GLY A 20 3.84 -9.10 -3.03
C GLY A 20 4.52 -8.88 -1.68
N GLU A 21 5.72 -9.42 -1.55
CA GLU A 21 6.54 -9.28 -0.33
C GLU A 21 6.79 -7.80 0.00
N LEU A 22 7.00 -6.97 -1.03
CA LEU A 22 7.20 -5.54 -0.87
C LEU A 22 5.98 -4.83 -0.28
N ALA A 23 4.75 -5.22 -0.67
CA ALA A 23 3.53 -4.63 -0.10
C ALA A 23 3.40 -4.96 1.39
N ARG A 24 3.76 -6.19 1.80
CA ARG A 24 3.78 -6.61 3.20
C ARG A 24 4.83 -5.86 4.00
N LEU A 25 6.03 -5.68 3.46
CA LEU A 25 7.09 -4.91 4.12
C LEU A 25 6.69 -3.45 4.32
N ILE A 26 6.06 -2.84 3.32
CA ILE A 26 5.54 -1.48 3.44
C ILE A 26 4.44 -1.42 4.51
N ALA A 27 3.51 -2.38 4.53
CA ALA A 27 2.43 -2.41 5.54
C ALA A 27 2.93 -2.68 6.97
N ALA A 28 3.99 -3.47 7.13
CA ALA A 28 4.54 -3.86 8.43
C ALA A 28 5.48 -2.82 9.04
N TYR A 29 5.97 -1.88 8.24
CA TYR A 29 6.88 -0.83 8.72
C TYR A 29 6.11 0.26 9.45
N ASP A 30 6.63 0.70 10.60
CA ASP A 30 6.04 1.81 11.36
C ASP A 30 6.44 3.17 10.76
N TRP A 31 5.61 3.64 9.82
CA TRP A 31 5.84 4.92 9.14
C TRP A 31 5.59 6.14 10.01
N THR A 32 5.01 5.98 11.20
CA THR A 32 4.85 7.10 12.15
C THR A 32 6.20 7.63 12.65
N LEU A 33 7.24 6.80 12.57
CA LEU A 33 8.62 7.16 12.90
C LEU A 33 9.31 7.93 11.76
N THR A 34 8.64 8.12 10.64
CA THR A 34 9.16 8.85 9.47
C THR A 34 8.38 10.15 9.28
N PRO A 35 8.96 11.16 8.61
CA PRO A 35 8.26 12.41 8.28
C PRO A 35 7.06 12.22 7.33
N LEU A 36 6.88 11.03 6.75
CA LEU A 36 5.71 10.70 5.94
C LEU A 36 4.45 10.43 6.79
N GLY A 37 4.63 10.06 8.07
CA GLY A 37 3.53 9.71 8.96
C GLY A 37 2.84 8.38 8.62
N PRO A 38 1.75 8.04 9.33
CA PRO A 38 1.04 6.78 9.13
C PRO A 38 0.52 6.66 7.70
N ILE A 39 0.41 5.42 7.19
CA ILE A 39 0.04 5.14 5.79
C ILE A 39 -1.33 5.74 5.42
N ASP A 40 -2.26 5.83 6.37
CA ASP A 40 -3.57 6.45 6.15
C ASP A 40 -3.49 7.96 5.89
N ALA A 41 -2.43 8.63 6.39
CA ALA A 41 -2.20 10.06 6.16
C ALA A 41 -1.44 10.34 4.85
N TRP A 42 -1.03 9.30 4.12
CA TRP A 42 -0.25 9.49 2.90
C TRP A 42 -1.08 10.18 1.80
N PRO A 43 -0.47 11.11 1.06
CA PRO A 43 -1.12 11.74 -0.07
C PRO A 43 -1.37 10.72 -1.20
N GLN A 44 -2.45 10.92 -1.95
CA GLN A 44 -2.86 10.01 -3.02
C GLN A 44 -1.78 9.80 -4.10
N SER A 45 -0.97 10.82 -4.39
CA SER A 45 0.15 10.70 -5.33
C SER A 45 1.19 9.67 -4.90
N LEU A 46 1.50 9.60 -3.59
CA LEU A 46 2.43 8.63 -3.04
C LEU A 46 1.85 7.21 -3.12
N LYS A 47 0.58 7.05 -2.72
CA LYS A 47 -0.15 5.77 -2.82
C LYS A 47 -0.18 5.25 -4.26
N SER A 48 -0.49 6.11 -5.23
CA SER A 48 -0.49 5.77 -6.66
C SER A 48 0.90 5.37 -7.18
N THR A 49 1.95 6.05 -6.73
CA THR A 49 3.33 5.74 -7.12
C THR A 49 3.75 4.37 -6.58
N ILE A 50 3.43 4.08 -5.32
CA ILE A 50 3.72 2.78 -4.69
C ILE A 50 2.91 1.67 -5.36
N SER A 51 1.64 1.89 -5.66
CA SER A 51 0.83 0.96 -6.44
C SER A 51 1.47 0.65 -7.80
N LEU A 52 1.94 1.66 -8.53
CA LEU A 52 2.64 1.44 -9.79
C LEU A 52 3.91 0.58 -9.64
N ILE A 53 4.71 0.83 -8.60
CA ILE A 53 5.93 0.05 -8.31
C ILE A 53 5.57 -1.39 -7.96
N LEU A 54 4.55 -1.62 -7.13
CA LEU A 54 4.10 -2.95 -6.71
C LEU A 54 3.49 -3.76 -7.86
N HIS A 55 2.86 -3.09 -8.82
CA HIS A 55 2.32 -3.72 -10.03
C HIS A 55 3.40 -4.02 -11.07
N SER A 56 4.65 -3.60 -10.85
CA SER A 56 5.76 -3.94 -11.73
C SER A 56 6.14 -5.42 -11.53
N PRO A 57 6.00 -6.28 -12.54
CA PRO A 57 6.32 -7.69 -12.42
C PRO A 57 7.84 -7.86 -12.27
N VAL A 58 8.32 -7.97 -11.04
CA VAL A 58 9.67 -8.49 -10.79
C VAL A 58 9.63 -9.98 -11.08
N ARG A 59 9.88 -10.33 -12.34
CA ARG A 59 10.13 -11.70 -12.76
C ARG A 59 11.52 -12.09 -12.25
N TYR A 60 11.63 -12.59 -11.03
CA TYR A 60 12.81 -13.36 -10.64
C TYR A 60 12.78 -14.67 -11.45
N GLY A 61 13.60 -14.71 -12.51
CA GLY A 61 14.10 -15.92 -13.16
C GLY A 61 13.06 -16.95 -13.63
N ALA A 62 12.73 -16.90 -14.92
CA ALA A 62 12.74 -18.17 -15.64
C ALA A 62 14.22 -18.55 -15.87
N ASN A 63 14.92 -18.97 -14.81
CA ASN A 63 16.09 -19.82 -15.00
C ASN A 63 15.52 -21.20 -15.32
N SER A 64 15.18 -21.39 -16.59
CA SER A 64 14.90 -22.70 -17.15
C SER A 64 16.18 -23.52 -17.03
N ALA A 65 16.28 -24.26 -15.94
CA ALA A 65 17.07 -25.47 -15.89
C ALA A 65 16.54 -26.42 -16.98
N SER A 66 17.29 -26.60 -18.06
CA SER A 66 17.38 -27.82 -18.89
C SER A 66 18.52 -27.65 -19.89
#